data_AF-A0AAD7H419-F1
#
_entry.id   AF-A0AAD7H419-F1
#
_cell.length_a   1.000
_cell.length_b   1.000
_cell.length_c   1.000
_cell.angle_alpha   90.00
_cell.angle_beta   90.00
_cell.angle_gamma   90.00
#
_symmetry.space_group_name_H-M   'P 1'
#
loop_
_entity.id
_entity.type
_entity.pdbx_description
1 polymer ?
#
loop_
_entity_poly.entity_id
_entity_poly.type
_entity_poly.pdbx_seq_one_letter_code
_entity_poly.pdbx_strand_id
1 'polypeptide(L)'
;ILFLREFGWWVEMNYAIPEGDVGRLMEILKIYMFTFAGTANQNYVGYLLDLYALLRYECSPDLKDGILNNFLFNLNDGPGNFDIAGRRGGDFDEQFYHRTVAPNVLHFLKMKEDMESAFALKRRWKAHTSPHLRDETQILLRLYKDEELRKFRSCRSMGHAAVNTFDRGYHRLDAEKMAEHVERST
;
A
#
# COMPACT_ATOMS: atom_id res chain seq x y z
N ILE A 1 11.38 16.77 11.51
CA ILE A 1 11.31 17.33 10.13
C ILE A 1 11.12 16.22 9.10
N LEU A 2 11.97 15.19 9.06
CA LEU A 2 11.87 14.08 8.10
C LEU A 2 10.49 13.39 8.06
N PHE A 3 9.92 13.06 9.23
CA PHE A 3 8.57 12.50 9.32
C PHE A 3 7.51 13.37 8.67
N LEU A 4 7.52 14.69 8.90
CA LEU A 4 6.53 15.60 8.30
C LEU A 4 6.68 15.69 6.78
N ARG A 5 7.91 15.59 6.26
CA ARG A 5 8.18 15.58 4.82
C ARG A 5 7.64 14.31 4.17
N GLU A 6 7.99 13.14 4.71
CA GLU A 6 7.51 11.84 4.21
C GLU A 6 5.99 11.73 4.33
N PHE A 7 5.43 12.18 5.46
CA PHE A 7 3.99 12.24 5.65
C PHE A 7 3.33 13.22 4.67
N GLY A 8 3.96 14.34 4.36
CA GLY A 8 3.48 15.30 3.36
C GLY A 8 3.36 14.69 1.97
N TRP A 9 4.34 13.89 1.54
CA TRP A 9 4.25 13.14 0.26
C TRP A 9 3.14 12.11 0.26
N TRP A 10 2.95 11.41 1.39
CA TRP A 10 1.84 10.47 1.52
C TRP A 10 0.48 11.19 1.46
N VAL A 11 0.32 12.31 2.16
CA VAL A 11 -0.90 13.13 2.11
C VAL A 11 -1.17 13.59 0.68
N GLU A 12 -0.16 14.09 -0.02
CA GLU A 12 -0.29 14.53 -1.41
C GLU A 12 -0.78 13.41 -2.34
N MET A 13 -0.22 12.22 -2.19
CA MET A 13 -0.68 11.03 -2.93
C MET A 13 -2.14 10.68 -2.61
N ASN A 14 -2.56 10.81 -1.35
CA ASN A 14 -3.94 10.54 -0.92
C ASN A 14 -4.94 11.59 -1.43
N TYR A 15 -4.50 12.79 -1.80
CA TYR A 15 -5.34 13.78 -2.48
C TYR A 15 -5.35 13.58 -4.00
N ALA A 16 -4.19 13.31 -4.60
CA ALA A 16 -4.06 13.13 -6.04
C ALA A 16 -4.90 11.97 -6.58
N ILE A 17 -4.92 10.83 -5.89
CA ILE A 17 -5.68 9.63 -6.30
C ILE A 17 -7.20 9.89 -6.42
N PRO A 18 -7.90 10.36 -5.36
CA PRO A 18 -9.35 10.60 -5.45
C PRO A 18 -9.73 11.78 -6.34
N GLU A 19 -8.83 12.76 -6.52
CA GLU A 19 -9.05 13.89 -7.43
C GLU A 19 -8.86 13.52 -8.91
N GLY A 20 -8.38 12.31 -9.21
CA GLY A 20 -8.12 11.91 -10.58
C GLY A 20 -6.83 12.51 -11.16
N ASP A 21 -5.97 13.10 -10.33
CA ASP A 21 -4.75 13.78 -10.80
C ASP A 21 -3.57 12.82 -10.84
N VAL A 22 -3.49 12.06 -11.93
CA VAL A 22 -2.36 11.15 -12.18
C VAL A 22 -1.04 11.88 -12.28
N GLY A 23 -1.03 13.14 -12.75
CA GLY A 23 0.19 13.94 -12.88
C GLY A 23 0.87 14.12 -11.52
N ARG A 24 0.11 14.55 -10.51
CA ARG A 24 0.58 14.70 -9.13
C ARG A 24 1.00 13.37 -8.52
N LEU A 25 0.24 12.30 -8.76
CA LEU A 25 0.61 10.95 -8.33
C LEU A 25 1.99 10.54 -8.89
N MET A 26 2.21 10.76 -10.18
CA MET A 26 3.48 10.40 -10.83
C MET A 26 4.67 11.19 -10.29
N GLU A 27 4.49 12.47 -9.94
CA GLU A 27 5.57 13.24 -9.29
C GLU A 27 5.93 12.66 -7.91
N ILE A 28 4.95 12.24 -7.12
CA ILE A 28 5.21 11.56 -5.83
C ILE A 28 5.90 10.21 -6.04
N LEU A 29 5.48 9.43 -7.05
CA LEU A 29 6.12 8.14 -7.35
C LEU A 29 7.60 8.29 -7.73
N LYS A 30 8.00 9.38 -8.40
CA LYS A 30 9.42 9.69 -8.64
C LYS A 30 10.18 9.92 -7.34
N ILE A 31 9.61 10.65 -6.40
CA ILE A 31 10.22 10.85 -5.07
C ILE A 31 10.33 9.51 -4.32
N TYR A 32 9.35 8.63 -4.48
CA TYR A 32 9.34 7.32 -3.84
C TYR A 32 10.39 6.36 -4.40
N MET A 33 10.85 6.52 -5.66
CA MET A 33 12.01 5.77 -6.18
C MET A 33 13.23 5.96 -5.27
N PHE A 34 13.57 7.20 -4.94
CA PHE A 34 14.67 7.54 -4.03
C PHE A 34 14.37 7.06 -2.61
N THR A 35 13.18 7.34 -2.09
CA THR A 35 12.79 6.94 -0.74
C THR A 35 12.92 5.42 -0.54
N PHE A 36 12.42 4.60 -1.48
CA PHE A 36 12.50 3.15 -1.40
C PHE A 36 13.93 2.61 -1.55
N ALA A 37 14.74 3.20 -2.43
CA ALA A 37 16.16 2.85 -2.56
C ALA A 37 16.92 3.09 -1.24
N GLY A 38 16.46 4.10 -0.52
CA GLY A 38 16.89 4.42 0.82
C GLY A 38 16.37 3.48 1.91
N THR A 39 15.60 2.43 1.64
CA THR A 39 15.05 1.50 2.67
C THR A 39 15.59 0.08 2.51
N ALA A 40 15.02 -0.89 3.22
CA ALA A 40 15.24 -2.31 2.96
C ALA A 40 14.32 -2.87 1.85
N ASN A 41 13.30 -2.11 1.42
CA ASN A 41 12.27 -2.57 0.48
C ASN A 41 12.69 -2.31 -0.98
N GLN A 42 13.73 -3.00 -1.43
CA GLN A 42 14.35 -2.77 -2.74
C GLN A 42 13.47 -3.18 -3.94
N ASN A 43 12.49 -4.07 -3.74
CA ASN A 43 11.60 -4.54 -4.81
C ASN A 43 10.81 -3.39 -5.46
N TYR A 44 10.40 -2.39 -4.68
CA TYR A 44 9.64 -1.24 -5.19
C TYR A 44 10.51 -0.30 -6.03
N VAL A 45 11.82 -0.30 -5.83
CA VAL A 45 12.75 0.54 -6.60
C VAL A 45 12.79 0.06 -8.03
N GLY A 46 13.02 -1.24 -8.24
CA GLY A 46 13.06 -1.84 -9.57
C GLY A 46 11.75 -1.59 -10.31
N TYR A 47 10.61 -1.91 -9.68
CA TYR A 47 9.29 -1.69 -10.27
C TYR A 47 9.06 -0.23 -10.68
N LEU A 48 9.40 0.74 -9.83
CA LEU A 48 9.18 2.16 -10.15
C LEU A 48 10.15 2.66 -11.23
N LEU A 49 11.38 2.17 -11.27
CA LEU A 49 12.33 2.48 -12.35
C LEU A 49 11.85 1.90 -13.69
N ASP A 50 11.41 0.64 -13.69
CA ASP A 50 10.85 -0.04 -14.87
C ASP A 50 9.59 0.73 -15.36
N LEU A 51 8.67 1.09 -14.45
CA LEU A 51 7.49 1.88 -14.77
C LEU A 51 7.85 3.27 -15.33
N TYR A 52 8.86 3.93 -14.76
CA TYR A 52 9.31 5.23 -15.25
C TYR A 52 9.91 5.13 -16.65
N ALA A 53 10.78 4.13 -16.88
CA ALA A 53 11.39 3.88 -18.18
C ALA A 53 10.31 3.59 -19.24
N LEU A 54 9.37 2.70 -18.92
CA LEU A 54 8.22 2.37 -19.75
C LEU A 54 7.44 3.63 -20.17
N LEU A 55 7.00 4.43 -19.20
CA LEU A 55 6.18 5.63 -19.45
C LEU A 55 6.95 6.78 -20.14
N ARG A 56 8.27 6.81 -20.02
CA ARG A 56 9.11 7.89 -20.54
C ARG A 56 9.69 7.59 -21.92
N TYR A 57 10.05 6.34 -22.19
CA TYR A 57 10.87 5.98 -23.36
C TYR A 57 10.23 4.91 -24.25
N GLU A 58 9.38 4.03 -23.71
CA GLU A 58 8.91 2.85 -24.45
C GLU A 58 7.44 2.93 -24.89
N CYS A 59 6.57 3.55 -24.09
CA CYS A 59 5.16 3.65 -24.41
C CYS A 59 4.88 4.60 -25.58
N SER A 60 3.98 4.16 -26.47
CA SER A 60 3.25 5.09 -27.35
C SER A 60 2.37 6.02 -26.50
N PRO A 61 1.99 7.21 -27.03
CA PRO A 61 1.07 8.11 -26.33
C PRO A 61 -0.21 7.41 -25.86
N ASP A 62 -0.84 6.62 -26.73
CA ASP A 62 -2.09 5.91 -26.42
C ASP A 62 -1.92 4.86 -25.30
N LEU A 63 -0.80 4.10 -25.31
CA LEU A 63 -0.52 3.12 -24.27
C LEU A 63 -0.21 3.81 -22.94
N LYS A 64 0.53 4.91 -22.99
CA LYS A 64 0.84 5.73 -21.81
C LYS A 64 -0.45 6.23 -21.17
N ASP A 65 -1.35 6.81 -21.96
CA ASP A 65 -2.64 7.31 -21.47
C ASP A 65 -3.49 6.17 -20.90
N GLY A 66 -3.51 5.00 -21.56
CA GLY A 66 -4.16 3.80 -21.04
C GLY A 66 -3.61 3.35 -19.68
N ILE A 67 -2.29 3.32 -19.51
CA ILE A 67 -1.66 2.95 -18.22
C ILE A 67 -2.00 4.00 -17.16
N LEU A 68 -1.83 5.29 -17.47
CA LEU A 68 -2.08 6.37 -16.51
C LEU A 68 -3.55 6.42 -16.07
N ASN A 69 -4.50 6.17 -16.97
CA ASN A 69 -5.93 6.09 -16.62
C ASN A 69 -6.25 4.91 -15.69
N ASN A 70 -5.48 3.82 -15.73
CA ASN A 70 -5.65 2.69 -14.81
C ASN A 70 -5.10 2.96 -13.39
N PHE A 71 -4.29 4.00 -13.20
CA PHE A 71 -3.88 4.43 -11.86
C PHE A 71 -5.00 5.15 -11.10
N LEU A 72 -6.09 5.53 -11.79
CA LEU A 72 -7.23 6.21 -11.21
C LEU A 72 -8.26 5.22 -10.72
N PHE A 73 -8.64 5.35 -9.45
CA PHE A 73 -9.78 4.65 -8.89
C PHE A 73 -11.02 5.52 -9.12
N ASN A 74 -11.98 5.04 -9.91
CA ASN A 74 -13.21 5.78 -10.13
C ASN A 74 -14.07 5.72 -8.85
N LEU A 75 -14.18 6.83 -8.11
CA LEU A 75 -14.91 6.90 -6.84
C LEU A 75 -16.40 7.25 -7.00
N ASN A 76 -16.84 7.63 -8.20
CA ASN A 76 -18.15 8.25 -8.40
C ASN A 76 -19.22 7.36 -9.04
N ASP A 77 -18.94 6.08 -9.35
CA ASP A 77 -19.93 5.18 -9.96
C ASP A 77 -20.04 3.84 -9.21
N GLY A 78 -20.98 3.74 -8.26
CA GLY A 78 -21.47 2.43 -7.77
C GLY A 78 -20.44 1.54 -7.04
N PRO A 79 -20.78 0.29 -6.64
CA PRO A 79 -20.07 -0.43 -5.59
C PRO A 79 -18.68 -0.91 -6.03
N GLY A 80 -17.70 -0.03 -5.89
CA GLY A 80 -16.27 -0.30 -5.98
C GLY A 80 -15.77 -1.05 -4.74
N ASN A 81 -15.93 -2.37 -4.74
CA ASN A 81 -15.18 -3.28 -3.89
C ASN A 81 -14.95 -4.58 -4.68
N PHE A 82 -13.87 -4.65 -5.44
CA PHE A 82 -13.46 -5.87 -6.10
C PHE A 82 -12.06 -6.27 -5.64
N ASP A 83 -12.01 -7.03 -4.55
CA ASP A 83 -10.92 -7.96 -4.29
C ASP A 83 -11.51 -9.38 -4.32
N ILE A 84 -10.71 -10.34 -4.82
CA ILE A 84 -10.90 -11.80 -4.98
C ILE A 84 -11.08 -12.33 -6.43
N ALA A 85 -11.66 -11.62 -7.40
CA ALA A 85 -11.93 -12.18 -8.75
C ALA A 85 -10.67 -12.36 -9.63
N GLY A 86 -9.68 -11.47 -9.52
CA GLY A 86 -8.53 -11.43 -10.43
C GLY A 86 -7.54 -12.61 -10.35
N ARG A 87 -7.66 -13.52 -9.37
CA ARG A 87 -6.70 -14.62 -9.20
C ARG A 87 -7.00 -15.88 -10.04
N ARG A 88 -8.12 -15.95 -10.77
CA ARG A 88 -8.52 -17.15 -11.54
C ARG A 88 -9.07 -16.87 -12.95
N GLY A 89 -8.79 -15.71 -13.54
CA GLY A 89 -8.97 -15.48 -14.98
C GLY A 89 -10.41 -15.48 -15.52
N GLY A 90 -11.41 -15.20 -14.67
CA GLY A 90 -12.79 -14.94 -15.11
C GLY A 90 -13.20 -13.52 -14.77
N ASP A 91 -13.97 -12.89 -15.66
CA ASP A 91 -14.48 -11.54 -15.47
C ASP A 91 -15.66 -11.51 -14.47
N PHE A 92 -15.84 -10.41 -13.73
CA PHE A 92 -16.89 -10.32 -12.70
C PHE A 92 -18.30 -10.37 -13.31
N ASP A 93 -18.43 -9.87 -14.53
CA ASP A 93 -19.67 -9.86 -15.31
C ASP A 93 -19.95 -11.20 -16.03
N GLU A 94 -19.10 -12.22 -15.86
CA GLU A 94 -19.36 -13.53 -16.45
C GLU A 94 -20.63 -14.17 -15.85
N GLN A 95 -21.43 -14.76 -16.72
CA GLN A 95 -22.68 -15.43 -16.33
C GLN A 95 -22.45 -16.50 -15.25
N PHE A 96 -21.29 -17.15 -15.23
CA PHE A 96 -20.95 -18.15 -14.22
C PHE A 96 -20.85 -17.52 -12.82
N TYR A 97 -20.22 -16.36 -12.70
CA TYR A 97 -20.12 -15.68 -11.41
C TYR A 97 -21.50 -15.26 -10.91
N HIS A 98 -22.29 -14.59 -11.75
CA HIS A 98 -23.63 -14.12 -11.39
C HIS A 98 -24.64 -15.22 -11.11
N ARG A 99 -24.62 -16.32 -11.88
CA ARG A 99 -25.65 -17.38 -11.80
C ARG A 99 -25.26 -18.51 -10.88
N THR A 100 -23.97 -18.74 -10.66
CA THR A 100 -23.48 -19.91 -9.90
C THR A 100 -22.78 -19.50 -8.62
N VAL A 101 -21.89 -18.52 -8.65
CA VAL A 101 -21.10 -18.16 -7.46
C VAL A 101 -21.90 -17.24 -6.54
N ALA A 102 -22.39 -16.12 -7.05
CA ALA A 102 -23.06 -15.08 -6.26
C ALA A 102 -24.28 -15.58 -5.46
N PRO A 103 -25.20 -16.39 -6.02
CA PRO A 103 -26.35 -16.89 -5.27
C PRO A 103 -25.95 -17.88 -4.17
N ASN A 104 -24.78 -18.52 -4.31
CA ASN A 104 -24.31 -19.59 -3.42
C ASN A 104 -23.23 -19.13 -2.42
N VAL A 105 -22.86 -17.85 -2.39
CA VAL A 105 -21.85 -17.31 -1.46
C VAL A 105 -22.13 -17.68 -0.01
N LEU A 106 -23.40 -17.62 0.41
CA LEU A 106 -23.80 -17.99 1.77
C LEU A 106 -23.51 -19.47 2.08
N HIS A 107 -23.73 -20.36 1.11
CA HIS A 107 -23.45 -21.78 1.24
C HIS A 107 -21.95 -22.06 1.29
N PHE A 108 -21.14 -21.35 0.49
CA PHE A 108 -19.68 -21.49 0.56
C PHE A 108 -19.10 -21.02 1.90
N LEU A 109 -19.63 -19.93 2.45
CA LEU A 109 -19.26 -19.47 3.80
C LEU A 109 -19.62 -20.51 4.87
N LYS A 110 -20.81 -21.11 4.75
CA LYS A 110 -21.25 -22.17 5.68
C LYS A 110 -20.44 -23.47 5.53
N MET A 111 -20.09 -23.87 4.31
CA MET A 111 -19.26 -25.05 4.05
C MET A 111 -17.91 -24.98 4.77
N LYS A 112 -17.31 -23.77 4.85
CA LYS A 112 -16.11 -23.55 5.64
C LYS A 112 -16.35 -23.81 7.13
N GLU A 113 -17.44 -23.29 7.69
CA GLU A 113 -17.81 -23.50 9.09
C GLU A 113 -18.08 -24.99 9.39
N ASP A 114 -18.75 -25.68 8.46
CA ASP A 114 -19.05 -27.12 8.57
C ASP A 114 -17.76 -27.96 8.52
N MET A 115 -16.81 -27.61 7.65
CA MET A 115 -15.49 -28.25 7.61
C MET A 115 -14.70 -28.01 8.91
N GLU A 116 -14.66 -26.78 9.43
CA GLU A 116 -14.00 -26.49 10.71
C GLU A 116 -14.63 -27.31 11.86
N SER A 117 -15.96 -27.44 11.86
CA SER A 117 -16.70 -28.26 12.82
C SER A 117 -16.38 -29.76 12.70
N ALA A 118 -16.33 -30.30 11.47
CA ALA A 118 -16.05 -31.71 11.21
C ALA A 118 -14.66 -32.15 11.69
N PHE A 119 -13.67 -31.25 11.63
CA PHE A 119 -12.33 -31.49 12.15
C PHE A 119 -12.16 -31.12 13.63
N ALA A 120 -13.25 -30.85 14.35
CA ALA A 120 -13.24 -30.37 15.73
C ALA A 120 -12.35 -29.13 15.95
N LEU A 121 -12.15 -28.32 14.91
CA LEU A 121 -11.41 -27.07 15.02
C LEU A 121 -12.29 -26.08 15.78
N LYS A 122 -11.74 -25.46 16.82
CA LYS A 122 -12.44 -24.41 17.55
C LYS A 122 -12.72 -23.26 16.59
N ARG A 123 -14.01 -22.90 16.44
CA ARG A 123 -14.45 -21.71 15.71
C ARG A 123 -13.62 -20.51 16.15
N ARG A 124 -12.83 -19.96 15.23
CA ARG A 124 -12.00 -18.78 15.51
C ARG A 124 -12.90 -17.56 15.45
N TRP A 125 -13.24 -17.02 16.62
CA TRP A 125 -14.03 -15.79 16.69
C TRP A 125 -13.24 -14.65 16.06
N LYS A 126 -13.91 -13.84 15.23
CA LYS A 126 -13.36 -12.58 14.69
C LYS A 126 -13.26 -11.48 15.76
N ALA A 127 -13.65 -11.77 17.01
CA ALA A 127 -13.47 -10.88 18.13
C ALA A 127 -11.98 -10.79 18.45
N HIS A 128 -11.30 -9.80 17.85
CA HIS A 128 -10.09 -9.28 18.46
C HIS A 128 -10.46 -8.88 19.88
N THR A 129 -9.74 -9.38 20.89
CA THR A 129 -9.81 -8.77 22.21
C THR A 129 -9.32 -7.35 22.00
N SER A 130 -10.26 -6.41 21.95
CA SER A 130 -9.94 -5.01 21.74
C SER A 130 -8.81 -4.62 22.70
N PRO A 131 -7.65 -4.15 22.20
CA PRO A 131 -6.50 -3.88 23.07
C PRO A 131 -6.82 -2.92 24.22
N HIS A 132 -7.81 -2.03 24.04
CA HIS A 132 -8.34 -1.12 25.05
C HIS A 132 -9.16 -1.79 26.17
N LEU A 133 -9.49 -3.08 26.07
CA LEU A 133 -10.15 -3.85 27.14
C LEU A 133 -9.15 -4.48 28.11
N ARG A 134 -7.84 -4.38 27.84
CA ARG A 134 -6.80 -4.88 28.75
C ARG A 134 -6.35 -3.75 29.67
N ASP A 135 -6.32 -4.03 30.97
CA ASP A 135 -5.92 -3.06 31.99
C ASP A 135 -4.50 -2.56 31.78
N GLU A 136 -3.58 -3.41 31.31
CA GLU A 136 -2.20 -3.02 31.04
C GLU A 136 -2.12 -1.98 29.91
N THR A 137 -2.91 -2.14 28.85
CA THR A 137 -2.97 -1.18 27.74
C THR A 137 -3.55 0.15 28.21
N GLN A 138 -4.56 0.13 29.09
CA GLN A 138 -5.15 1.35 29.65
C GLN A 138 -4.18 2.11 30.55
N ILE A 139 -3.40 1.39 31.36
CA ILE A 139 -2.32 1.97 32.19
C ILE A 139 -1.25 2.59 31.28
N LEU A 140 -0.81 1.86 30.24
CA LEU A 140 0.18 2.36 29.28
C LEU A 140 -0.31 3.61 28.53
N LEU A 141 -1.58 3.63 28.10
CA LEU A 141 -2.17 4.79 27.43
C LEU A 141 -2.28 6.01 28.36
N ARG A 142 -2.58 5.78 29.65
CA ARG A 142 -2.54 6.84 30.67
C ARG A 142 -1.12 7.39 30.85
N LEU A 143 -0.13 6.52 31.04
CA LEU A 143 1.29 6.92 31.12
C LEU A 143 1.71 7.74 29.88
N TYR A 144 1.34 7.30 28.68
CA TYR A 144 1.66 8.04 27.45
C TYR A 144 1.01 9.43 27.40
N LYS A 145 -0.18 9.57 27.98
CA LYS A 145 -0.89 10.85 28.08
C LYS A 145 -0.24 11.74 29.12
N ASP A 146 0.05 11.22 30.31
CA ASP A 146 0.60 11.94 31.45
C ASP A 146 2.03 12.44 31.15
N GLU A 147 2.85 11.61 30.51
CA GLU A 147 4.20 11.97 30.05
C GLU A 147 4.21 12.86 28.79
N GLU A 148 3.02 13.11 28.23
CA GLU A 148 2.81 13.82 26.98
C GLU A 148 3.74 13.29 25.87
N LEU A 149 3.88 11.97 25.78
CA LEU A 149 4.81 11.30 24.86
C LEU A 149 4.47 11.61 23.38
N ARG A 150 3.21 11.92 23.10
CA ARG A 150 2.71 12.29 21.77
C ARG A 150 3.01 13.74 21.37
N LYS A 151 3.38 14.60 22.32
CA LYS A 151 3.71 16.01 22.02
C LYS A 151 5.18 16.12 21.65
N PHE A 152 5.45 16.87 20.60
CA PHE A 152 6.81 17.28 20.29
C PHE A 152 7.35 18.14 21.44
N ARG A 153 8.49 17.74 21.99
CA ARG A 153 9.24 18.54 22.96
C ARG A 153 10.65 18.74 22.42
N SER A 154 11.09 19.99 22.34
CA SER A 154 12.46 20.31 21.96
C SER A 154 13.44 19.56 22.88
N CYS A 155 14.52 19.03 22.31
CA CYS A 155 15.58 18.26 23.00
C CYS A 155 15.18 16.88 23.56
N ARG A 156 13.94 16.40 23.38
CA ARG A 156 13.56 15.02 23.74
C ARG A 156 14.09 14.05 22.67
N SER A 157 15.05 13.21 23.04
CA SER A 157 15.52 12.10 22.20
C SER A 157 14.75 10.82 22.52
N MET A 158 14.23 10.14 21.50
CA MET A 158 13.58 8.83 21.65
C MET A 158 14.58 7.66 21.52
N GLY A 159 15.89 7.94 21.62
CA GLY A 159 16.95 6.94 21.39
C GLY A 159 17.09 6.50 19.93
N HIS A 160 16.30 7.09 19.03
CA HIS A 160 16.31 6.84 17.60
C HIS A 160 16.24 8.16 16.84
N ALA A 161 17.17 8.36 15.91
CA ALA A 161 17.11 9.44 14.93
C ALA A 161 16.54 8.88 13.62
N ALA A 162 15.48 9.50 13.12
CA ALA A 162 14.95 9.17 11.81
C ALA A 162 16.05 9.36 10.76
N VAL A 163 16.24 8.36 9.90
CA VAL A 163 17.22 8.41 8.82
C VAL A 163 16.61 9.13 7.62
N ASN A 164 17.36 10.02 6.98
CA ASN A 164 16.93 10.60 5.71
C ASN A 164 17.01 9.52 4.61
N THR A 165 15.90 8.82 4.40
CA THR A 165 15.76 7.75 3.41
C THR A 165 15.97 8.28 1.99
N PHE A 166 15.46 9.47 1.68
CA PHE A 166 15.62 10.11 0.38
C PHE A 166 17.09 10.31 0.01
N ASP A 167 17.88 11.01 0.84
CA ASP A 167 19.30 11.27 0.54
C ASP A 167 20.09 9.96 0.45
N ARG A 168 19.83 9.02 1.36
CA ARG A 168 20.45 7.69 1.34
C ARG A 168 20.15 6.95 0.04
N GLY A 169 18.91 7.04 -0.43
CA GLY A 169 18.47 6.41 -1.66
C GLY A 169 19.02 7.06 -2.90
N TYR A 170 19.13 8.39 -2.92
CA TYR A 170 19.82 9.14 -3.96
C TYR A 170 21.25 8.66 -4.15
N HIS A 171 22.04 8.60 -3.07
CA HIS A 171 23.42 8.11 -3.14
C HIS A 171 23.52 6.65 -3.56
N ARG A 172 22.58 5.79 -3.14
CA ARG A 172 22.56 4.37 -3.55
C ARG A 172 22.21 4.16 -5.01
N LEU A 173 21.26 4.96 -5.52
CA LEU A 173 20.89 4.96 -6.94
C LEU A 173 22.06 5.42 -7.79
N ASP A 174 22.69 6.53 -7.40
CA ASP A 174 23.83 7.10 -8.11
C ASP A 174 25.06 6.16 -8.12
N ALA A 175 25.35 5.49 -7.01
CA ALA A 175 26.55 4.67 -6.90
C ALA A 175 26.46 3.31 -7.61
N GLU A 176 25.37 2.56 -7.42
CA GLU A 176 25.31 1.14 -7.83
C GLU A 176 23.98 0.76 -8.50
N LYS A 177 22.85 1.17 -7.92
CA LYS A 177 21.54 0.62 -8.32
C LYS A 177 21.09 1.04 -9.72
N MET A 178 21.48 2.23 -10.18
CA MET A 178 21.19 2.65 -11.55
C MET A 178 21.98 1.83 -12.58
N ALA A 179 23.26 1.57 -12.32
CA ALA A 179 24.09 0.75 -13.22
C ALA A 179 23.56 -0.70 -13.28
N GLU A 180 23.25 -1.31 -12.14
CA GLU A 180 22.66 -2.65 -12.04
C GLU A 180 21.34 -2.74 -12.82
N HIS A 181 20.50 -1.71 -12.72
CA HIS A 181 19.22 -1.66 -13.44
C HIS A 181 19.42 -1.58 -14.96
N VAL A 182 20.35 -0.75 -15.43
CA VAL A 182 20.65 -0.62 -16.86
C VAL A 182 21.22 -1.92 -17.43
N GLU A 183 22.14 -2.57 -16.72
CA GLU A 183 22.72 -3.86 -17.14
C GLU A 183 21.66 -4.96 -17.23
N ARG A 184 20.72 -5.00 -16.28
CA ARG A 184 19.61 -5.97 -16.31
C ARG A 184 18.64 -5.74 -17.48
N SER A 185 18.45 -4.50 -17.88
CA SER A 185 17.47 -4.10 -18.89
C SER A 185 18.03 -4.05 -20.32
N THR A 186 19.34 -4.33 -20.49
CA THR A 186 20.03 -4.42 -21.80
C THR A 186 20.27 -5.88 -22.18
#